data_AF-A0A957F0Q3-F1
#
_entry.id   AF-A0A957F0Q3-F1
#
_cell.length_a   1.000
_cell.length_b   1.000
_cell.length_c   1.000
_cell.angle_alpha   90.00
_cell.angle_beta   90.00
_cell.angle_gamma   90.00
#
_symmetry.space_group_name_H-M   'P 1'
#
loop_
_entity.id
_entity.type
_entity.pdbx_description
1 polymer ?
#
loop_
_entity_poly.entity_id
_entity_poly.type
_entity_poly.pdbx_seq_one_letter_code
_entity_poly.pdbx_strand_id
1 'polypeptide(L)'
;EQVFAASYLESVAFNPSLSPLQNVLVLLRLWQQPWQAIEEAVLVEKASLGSQMPMSRALLATLGGVELRYDALSEETAQALAHHEE
;
A
#
# COMPACT_ATOMS: atom_id res chain seq x y z
N GLU A 1 2.47 0.47 -18.81
CA GLU A 1 2.42 0.84 -17.38
C GLU A 1 3.28 -0.12 -16.58
N GLN A 2 4.02 0.41 -15.60
CA GLN A 2 4.73 -0.39 -14.62
C GLN A 2 4.03 -0.26 -13.27
N VAL A 3 3.65 -1.38 -12.67
CA VAL A 3 2.98 -1.41 -11.37
C VAL A 3 3.96 -1.89 -10.32
N PHE A 4 4.08 -1.14 -9.24
CA PHE A 4 4.80 -1.54 -8.04
C PHE A 4 3.77 -1.80 -6.95
N ALA A 5 3.86 -2.96 -6.31
CA ALA A 5 2.95 -3.36 -5.24
C ALA A 5 3.74 -3.97 -4.08
N ALA A 6 3.26 -3.71 -2.87
CA ALA A 6 3.80 -4.28 -1.66
C ALA A 6 2.72 -4.39 -0.59
N SER A 7 2.82 -5.41 0.26
CA SER A 7 1.85 -5.69 1.32
C SER A 7 2.25 -5.03 2.65
N TYR A 8 1.25 -4.89 3.53
CA TYR A 8 1.47 -4.52 4.92
C TYR A 8 2.28 -5.62 5.63
N LEU A 9 3.33 -5.24 6.36
CA LEU A 9 4.11 -6.16 7.18
C LEU A 9 3.92 -5.81 8.65
N GLU A 10 3.06 -6.57 9.31
CA GLU A 10 2.77 -6.37 10.73
C GLU A 10 3.87 -6.99 11.60
N SER A 11 4.27 -6.26 12.65
CA SER A 11 5.12 -6.76 13.70
C SER A 11 4.31 -7.04 14.97
N VAL A 12 4.68 -8.10 15.68
CA VAL A 12 4.16 -8.41 17.03
C VAL A 12 4.42 -7.30 18.05
N ALA A 13 5.43 -6.45 17.79
CA ALA A 13 5.74 -5.30 18.63
C ALA A 13 4.99 -4.02 18.22
N PHE A 14 4.06 -4.12 17.26
CA PHE A 14 3.23 -3.05 16.66
C PHE A 14 4.01 -1.91 16.01
N ASN A 15 4.79 -1.14 16.79
CA ASN A 15 5.53 0.02 16.31
C ASN A 15 6.51 -0.27 15.15
N PRO A 16 7.19 -1.43 15.08
CA PRO A 16 8.06 -1.74 13.96
C PRO A 16 7.32 -2.39 12.78
N SER A 17 5.99 -2.31 12.71
CA SER A 17 5.24 -2.64 11.50
C SER A 17 5.62 -1.71 10.35
N LEU A 18 5.72 -2.25 9.14
CA LEU A 18 6.00 -1.48 7.92
C LEU A 18 4.71 -1.27 7.14
N SER A 19 4.34 0.00 6.91
CA SER A 19 3.12 0.32 6.15
C SER A 19 3.26 -0.12 4.68
N PRO A 20 2.16 -0.50 4.00
CA PRO A 20 2.21 -0.93 2.61
C PRO A 20 2.80 0.13 1.68
N LEU A 21 2.44 1.41 1.90
CA LEU A 21 3.01 2.53 1.13
C LEU A 21 4.51 2.70 1.38
N GLN A 22 4.99 2.58 2.61
CA GLN A 22 6.43 2.66 2.89
C GLN A 22 7.18 1.51 2.20
N ASN A 23 6.61 0.30 2.24
CA ASN A 23 7.18 -0.87 1.60
C ASN A 23 7.31 -0.67 0.07
N VAL A 24 6.26 -0.19 -0.60
CA VAL A 24 6.32 0.05 -2.05
C VAL A 24 7.25 1.21 -2.44
N LEU A 25 7.37 2.24 -1.61
CA LEU A 25 8.32 3.34 -1.83
C LEU A 25 9.78 2.88 -1.72
N VAL A 26 10.07 1.89 -0.86
CA VAL A 26 11.37 1.23 -0.83
C VAL A 26 11.63 0.49 -2.15
N LEU A 27 10.64 -0.24 -2.67
CA LEU A 27 10.77 -0.91 -3.98
C LEU A 27 11.03 0.10 -5.11
N LEU A 28 10.25 1.18 -5.19
CA LEU A 28 10.48 2.26 -6.16
C LEU A 28 11.90 2.83 -6.06
N ARG A 29 12.39 3.04 -4.84
CA ARG A 29 13.76 3.53 -4.61
C ARG A 29 14.83 2.52 -5.07
N LEU A 30 14.65 1.22 -4.80
CA LEU A 30 15.55 0.17 -5.26
C LEU A 30 15.58 0.06 -6.79
N TRP A 31 14.45 0.33 -7.43
CA TRP A 31 14.30 0.43 -8.89
C TRP A 31 14.72 1.79 -9.47
N GLN A 32 15.30 2.67 -8.64
CA GLN A 32 15.77 4.01 -9.02
C GLN A 32 14.69 4.87 -9.70
N GLN A 33 13.42 4.65 -9.35
CA GLN A 33 12.31 5.44 -9.84
C GLN A 33 12.12 6.68 -8.95
N PRO A 34 11.97 7.88 -9.53
CA PRO A 34 11.66 9.08 -8.75
C PRO A 34 10.23 9.00 -8.23
N TRP A 35 9.98 9.51 -7.03
CA TRP A 35 8.62 9.53 -6.45
C TRP A 35 7.66 10.40 -7.27
N GLN A 36 8.17 11.38 -7.99
CA GLN A 36 7.41 12.23 -8.91
C GLN A 36 6.87 11.47 -10.13
N ALA A 37 7.35 10.26 -10.40
CA ALA A 37 6.82 9.39 -11.46
C ALA A 37 5.60 8.57 -11.01
N ILE A 38 5.15 8.71 -9.75
CA ILE A 38 3.92 8.06 -9.29
C ILE A 38 2.73 8.81 -9.89
N GLU A 39 2.00 8.17 -10.80
CA GLU A 39 0.81 8.72 -11.45
C GLU A 39 -0.48 8.32 -10.71
N GLU A 40 -0.51 7.12 -10.15
CA GLU A 40 -1.65 6.58 -9.41
C GLU A 40 -1.18 5.83 -8.17
N ALA A 41 -1.95 5.94 -7.08
CA ALA A 41 -1.76 5.16 -5.87
C ALA A 41 -3.08 4.51 -5.44
N VAL A 42 -3.05 3.21 -5.20
CA VAL A 42 -4.20 2.42 -4.78
C VAL A 42 -3.87 1.74 -3.45
N LEU A 43 -4.75 1.92 -2.46
CA LEU A 43 -4.73 1.15 -1.23
C LEU A 43 -5.91 0.20 -1.21
N VAL A 44 -5.59 -1.09 -1.11
CA VAL A 44 -6.57 -2.17 -0.91
C VAL A 44 -6.38 -2.72 0.50
N GLU A 45 -7.40 -2.63 1.35
CA GLU A 45 -7.33 -3.17 2.71
C GLU A 45 -8.66 -3.80 3.13
N LYS A 46 -8.58 -4.79 4.02
CA LYS A 46 -9.75 -5.34 4.73
C LYS A 46 -10.14 -4.38 5.85
N ALA A 47 -11.40 -4.40 6.25
CA ALA A 47 -11.83 -3.72 7.46
C ALA A 47 -11.02 -4.24 8.67
N SER A 48 -10.33 -3.34 9.36
CA SER A 48 -9.48 -3.65 10.52
C SER A 48 -9.51 -2.52 11.54
N LEU A 49 -8.97 -2.76 12.74
CA LEU A 49 -8.86 -1.75 13.78
C LEU A 49 -7.88 -0.62 13.43
N GLY A 50 -6.98 -0.84 12.47
CA GLY A 50 -5.91 0.08 12.10
C GLY A 50 -5.82 0.30 10.59
N SER A 51 -6.71 1.15 10.05
CA SER A 51 -6.67 1.53 8.63
C SER A 51 -5.35 2.25 8.28
N GLN A 52 -4.77 1.87 7.15
CA GLN A 52 -3.56 2.50 6.60
C GLN A 52 -3.89 3.74 5.76
N MET A 53 -5.17 4.00 5.47
CA MET A 53 -5.63 5.08 4.59
C MET A 53 -5.20 6.48 5.07
N PRO A 54 -5.38 6.90 6.34
CA PRO A 54 -5.05 8.26 6.75
C PRO A 54 -3.55 8.57 6.61
N MET A 55 -2.70 7.63 7.04
CA MET A 55 -1.25 7.77 6.94
C MET A 55 -0.80 7.76 5.47
N SER A 56 -1.36 6.88 4.65
CA SER A 56 -1.01 6.78 3.23
C SER A 56 -1.36 8.06 2.47
N ARG A 57 -2.55 8.62 2.73
CA ARG A 57 -2.99 9.89 2.14
C ARG A 57 -2.07 11.04 2.56
N ALA A 58 -1.74 11.13 3.84
CA ALA A 58 -0.86 12.18 4.35
C ALA A 58 0.55 12.11 3.72
N LEU A 59 1.12 10.91 3.61
CA LEU A 59 2.44 10.73 3.02
C LEU A 59 2.45 11.07 1.52
N LEU A 60 1.47 10.59 0.74
CA LEU A 60 1.37 10.92 -0.70
C LEU A 60 1.21 12.41 -0.96
N ALA A 61 0.49 13.12 -0.10
CA ALA A 61 0.39 14.58 -0.17
C ALA A 61 1.76 15.27 -0.06
N THR A 62 2.71 14.72 0.71
CA THR A 62 4.08 15.25 0.84
C THR A 62 5.02 14.88 -0.31
N LEU A 63 4.74 13.79 -1.04
CA LEU A 63 5.65 13.21 -2.04
C LEU A 63 5.42 13.73 -3.47
N GLY A 64 4.33 14.47 -3.69
CA GLY A 64 3.93 14.96 -5.01
C GLY A 64 2.46 15.30 -5.14
N GLY A 65 1.66 15.07 -4.09
CA GLY A 65 0.23 15.38 -4.13
C GLY A 65 -0.62 14.35 -4.88
N VAL A 66 -0.12 13.12 -5.02
CA VAL A 66 -0.84 12.03 -5.69
C VAL A 66 -2.09 11.68 -4.89
N GLU A 67 -3.23 11.59 -5.57
CA GLU A 67 -4.47 11.17 -4.96
C GLU A 67 -4.44 9.67 -4.64
N LEU A 68 -4.87 9.30 -3.43
CA LEU A 68 -5.02 7.91 -3.02
C LEU A 68 -6.42 7.40 -3.39
N ARG A 69 -6.51 6.46 -4.33
CA ARG A 69 -7.70 5.63 -4.50
C ARG A 69 -7.74 4.58 -3.40
N TYR A 70 -8.90 4.41 -2.81
CA TYR A 70 -9.14 3.46 -1.73
C TYR A 70 -10.20 2.44 -2.16
N ASP A 71 -9.83 1.16 -2.13
CA ASP A 71 -10.72 0.07 -2.47
C ASP A 71 -10.82 -0.89 -1.27
N ALA A 72 -12.00 -0.98 -0.66
CA ALA A 72 -12.23 -1.91 0.44
C ALA A 72 -12.19 -3.36 -0.09
N LEU A 73 -11.35 -4.20 0.49
CA LEU A 73 -11.27 -5.60 0.10
C LEU A 73 -12.46 -6.36 0.68
N SER A 74 -13.31 -6.86 -0.21
CA SER A 74 -14.40 -7.75 0.19
C SER A 74 -13.86 -9.10 0.67
N GLU A 75 -14.60 -9.76 1.55
CA GLU A 75 -14.23 -11.07 2.08
C GLU A 75 -14.22 -12.15 0.98
N GLU A 76 -15.14 -12.07 0.02
CA GLU A 76 -15.19 -12.93 -1.16
C GLU A 76 -13.94 -12.76 -2.05
N THR A 77 -13.56 -11.51 -2.35
CA THR A 77 -12.35 -11.21 -3.13
C THR A 77 -11.09 -11.66 -2.39
N ALA A 78 -11.05 -11.47 -1.07
CA ALA A 78 -9.92 -11.92 -0.26
C ALA A 78 -9.74 -13.44 -0.29
N GLN A 79 -10.83 -14.20 -0.21
CA GLN A 79 -10.80 -15.65 -0.29
C GLN A 79 -10.36 -16.13 -1.67
N ALA A 80 -10.85 -15.51 -2.75
CA ALA A 80 -10.46 -15.84 -4.11
C ALA A 80 -8.95 -15.61 -4.36
N LEU A 81 -8.38 -14.52 -3.84
CA LEU A 81 -6.95 -14.23 -3.96
C LEU A 81 -6.07 -15.23 -3.20
N ALA A 82 -6.49 -15.66 -2.00
CA ALA A 82 -5.72 -16.60 -1.19
C ALA A 82 -5.59 -18.00 -1.84
N HIS A 83 -6.53 -18.41 -2.69
CA HIS A 83 -6.48 -19.69 -3.40
C HIS A 83 -5.64 -19.65 -4.68
N HIS A 84 -5.17 -18.47 -5.11
CA HIS A 84 -4.31 -18.31 -6.28
C HIS A 84 -2.80 -18.26 -5.95
N GLU A 85 -2.44 -18.20 -4.66
CA GLU A 85 -1.05 -18.15 -4.19
C GLU A 85 -0.51 -19.53 -3.72
N GLU A 86 -1.29 -20.61 -3.87
CA GLU A 86 -0.87 -22.03 -3.72
C GLU A 86 -0.56 -22.69 -5.08
#